data_AF-A0A522WA38-F1
#
_entry.id   AF-A0A522WA38-F1
#
_cell.length_a   1.000
_cell.length_b   1.000
_cell.length_c   1.000
_cell.angle_alpha   90.00
_cell.angle_beta   90.00
_cell.angle_gamma   90.00
#
_symmetry.space_group_name_H-M   'P 1'
#
loop_
_entity.id
_entity.type
_entity.pdbx_description
1 polymer ?
#
loop_
_entity_poly.entity_id
_entity_poly.type
_entity_poly.pdbx_seq_one_letter_code
_entity_poly.pdbx_strand_id
1 'polypeptide(L)'
;MVDFSIRFTNMSFKRSAKVAMAVFAACLVLTGIVSAATTAEAPKTEPAKTEAPKAPPVRISPPYSVADALKSLISPHEQINDEGEILWDKCLICHKNVPDIKAEKSIKDVTLRYDGNMNDICYKCHPIGKHPGSEDITSQILQSEAPEHLVVPSKLVVKSMRFLMKDVQVILPLEPKTGKVICSTCHNPHERGLLSGRANWGADTRQRLRSEGLDICQFCHKK
;
A
#
# COMPACT_ATOMS: atom_id res chain seq x y z
N MET A 1 10.67 -12.57 49.75
CA MET A 1 11.80 -13.06 48.93
C MET A 1 11.34 -14.35 48.29
N VAL A 2 10.96 -14.33 47.02
CA VAL A 2 10.45 -15.52 46.31
C VAL A 2 11.32 -15.70 45.08
N ASP A 3 12.07 -16.80 45.09
CA ASP A 3 13.10 -17.16 44.12
C ASP A 3 12.42 -17.75 42.87
N PHE A 4 12.69 -17.16 41.71
CA PHE A 4 12.10 -17.57 40.42
C PHE A 4 13.23 -18.02 39.49
N SER A 5 13.69 -19.26 39.69
CA SER A 5 14.64 -19.93 38.78
C SER A 5 13.91 -20.42 37.53
N ILE A 6 14.16 -19.77 36.39
CA ILE A 6 13.68 -20.19 35.06
C ILE A 6 14.73 -21.13 34.43
N ARG A 7 14.37 -22.40 34.25
CA ARG A 7 15.15 -23.38 33.48
C ARG A 7 14.90 -23.16 31.98
N PHE A 8 15.97 -22.87 31.23
CA PHE A 8 15.97 -22.91 29.77
C PHE A 8 16.23 -24.34 29.29
N THR A 9 15.27 -24.96 28.61
CA THR A 9 15.48 -26.18 27.84
C THR A 9 15.90 -25.82 26.42
N ASN A 10 17.14 -26.19 26.07
CA ASN A 10 17.68 -26.11 24.72
C ASN A 10 16.95 -27.09 23.79
N MET A 11 16.21 -26.58 22.80
CA MET A 11 15.77 -27.39 21.67
C MET A 11 16.78 -27.31 20.53
N SER A 12 17.47 -28.43 20.32
CA SER A 12 18.38 -28.67 19.19
C SER A 12 17.55 -29.05 17.96
N PHE A 13 17.66 -28.28 16.87
CA PHE A 13 17.11 -28.65 15.57
C PHE A 13 18.25 -29.14 14.66
N LYS A 14 18.32 -30.45 14.45
CA LYS A 14 19.22 -31.11 13.50
C LYS A 14 18.49 -31.38 12.18
N ARG A 15 19.13 -30.97 11.08
CA ARG A 15 19.21 -31.58 9.73
C ARG A 15 17.87 -31.76 8.97
N SER A 16 17.80 -31.43 7.69
CA SER A 16 18.44 -32.27 6.66
C SER A 16 18.57 -31.55 5.32
N ALA A 17 19.71 -31.81 4.68
CA ALA A 17 20.01 -31.50 3.30
C ALA A 17 19.58 -32.65 2.38
N LYS A 18 19.45 -32.29 1.08
CA LYS A 18 19.52 -33.11 -0.15
C LYS A 18 18.22 -33.32 -0.91
N VAL A 19 18.45 -33.47 -2.23
CA VAL A 19 17.61 -33.99 -3.33
C VAL A 19 17.07 -32.86 -4.21
N ALA A 20 17.24 -32.84 -5.53
CA ALA A 20 18.14 -33.50 -6.48
C ALA A 20 17.99 -32.75 -7.82
N MET A 21 19.03 -32.86 -8.66
CA MET A 21 19.02 -32.46 -10.07
C MET A 21 18.06 -33.30 -10.92
N ALA A 22 17.47 -32.67 -11.95
CA ALA A 22 17.11 -33.22 -13.26
C ALA A 22 16.87 -32.00 -14.18
N VAL A 23 17.68 -31.64 -15.19
CA VAL A 23 18.12 -32.32 -16.42
C VAL A 23 16.97 -32.80 -17.31
N PHE A 24 16.56 -31.94 -18.25
CA PHE A 24 15.99 -32.25 -19.57
C PHE A 24 16.40 -31.08 -20.48
N ALA A 25 17.41 -31.18 -21.35
CA ALA A 25 17.54 -32.00 -22.57
C ALA A 25 16.47 -31.67 -23.64
N ALA A 26 16.88 -30.78 -24.55
CA ALA A 26 16.73 -30.84 -26.01
C ALA A 26 15.35 -31.12 -26.65
N CYS A 27 14.89 -30.15 -27.46
CA CYS A 27 14.40 -30.45 -28.81
C CYS A 27 14.62 -29.26 -29.73
N LEU A 28 15.71 -29.35 -30.48
CA LEU A 28 16.01 -28.60 -31.68
C LEU A 28 15.19 -29.23 -32.81
N VAL A 29 14.23 -28.50 -33.38
CA VAL A 29 13.60 -28.89 -34.66
C VAL A 29 13.83 -27.76 -35.65
N LEU A 30 14.84 -27.99 -36.49
CA LEU A 30 15.04 -27.37 -37.79
C LEU A 30 14.03 -27.95 -38.81
N THR A 31 13.99 -27.33 -39.98
CA THR A 31 13.14 -27.57 -41.17
C THR A 31 11.88 -26.69 -41.17
N GLY A 32 11.57 -25.89 -42.19
CA GLY A 32 12.14 -25.66 -43.51
C GLY A 32 11.01 -25.24 -44.46
N ILE A 33 11.37 -24.55 -45.55
CA ILE A 33 10.61 -24.38 -46.81
C ILE A 33 9.36 -23.45 -46.68
N VAL A 34 9.02 -22.50 -47.55
CA VAL A 34 9.23 -22.27 -48.99
C VAL A 34 9.18 -20.75 -49.24
N SER A 35 10.21 -20.16 -49.86
CA SER A 35 10.11 -18.84 -50.49
C SER A 35 9.44 -19.00 -51.85
N ALA A 36 8.17 -18.63 -51.95
CA ALA A 36 7.49 -18.44 -53.22
C ALA A 36 7.87 -17.06 -53.78
N ALA A 37 8.74 -17.03 -54.77
CA ALA A 37 9.02 -15.82 -55.55
C ALA A 37 7.86 -15.59 -56.52
N THR A 38 6.86 -14.81 -56.09
CA THR A 38 5.87 -14.24 -57.00
C THR A 38 6.49 -13.03 -57.70
N THR A 39 6.70 -13.15 -59.00
CA THR A 39 7.00 -12.02 -59.90
C THR A 39 5.76 -11.13 -59.97
N ALA A 40 5.67 -10.17 -59.05
CA ALA A 40 4.70 -9.10 -59.12
C ALA A 40 5.19 -8.05 -60.14
N GLU A 41 4.34 -7.80 -61.12
CA GLU A 41 4.48 -6.78 -62.14
C GLU A 41 4.58 -5.40 -61.47
N ALA A 42 5.61 -4.64 -61.82
CA ALA A 42 5.89 -3.34 -61.20
C ALA A 42 4.71 -2.38 -61.46
N PRO A 43 4.01 -1.90 -60.42
CA PRO A 43 2.95 -0.92 -60.60
C PRO A 43 3.57 0.38 -61.11
N LYS A 44 3.00 0.92 -62.19
CA LYS A 44 3.37 2.23 -62.73
C LYS A 44 3.16 3.28 -61.64
N THR A 45 4.26 3.76 -61.07
CA THR A 45 4.27 4.80 -60.06
C THR A 45 3.83 6.11 -60.71
N GLU A 46 2.57 6.51 -60.47
CA GLU A 46 2.19 7.91 -60.63
C GLU A 46 3.11 8.78 -59.76
N PRO A 47 3.53 9.96 -60.25
CA PRO A 47 4.35 10.88 -59.47
C PRO A 47 3.61 11.21 -58.17
N ALA A 48 4.25 10.87 -57.04
CA ALA A 48 3.74 11.13 -55.72
C ALA A 48 3.38 12.62 -55.61
N LYS A 49 2.08 12.91 -55.52
CA LYS A 49 1.61 14.23 -55.13
C LYS A 49 2.20 14.48 -53.75
N THR A 50 3.11 15.45 -53.66
CA THR A 50 3.66 15.93 -52.40
C THR A 50 2.49 16.48 -51.58
N GLU A 51 1.91 15.63 -50.76
CA GLU A 51 0.87 16.00 -49.81
C GLU A 51 1.52 16.99 -48.85
N ALA A 52 0.97 18.21 -48.77
CA ALA A 52 1.46 19.22 -47.86
C ALA A 52 1.59 18.62 -46.45
N PRO A 53 2.68 18.90 -45.71
CA PRO A 53 2.91 18.30 -44.40
C PRO A 53 1.68 18.52 -43.53
N LYS A 54 1.02 17.41 -43.16
CA LYS A 54 -0.15 17.45 -42.28
C LYS A 54 0.25 18.24 -41.04
N ALA A 55 -0.55 19.25 -40.72
CA ALA A 55 -0.32 20.06 -39.54
C ALA A 55 -0.12 19.13 -38.34
N PRO A 56 0.89 19.38 -37.49
CA PRO A 56 1.16 18.51 -36.34
C PRO A 56 -0.13 18.37 -35.53
N PRO A 57 -0.43 17.16 -35.02
CA PRO A 57 -1.63 16.94 -34.24
C PRO A 57 -1.67 17.96 -33.11
N VAL A 58 -2.83 18.62 -32.97
CA VAL A 58 -3.05 19.61 -31.91
C VAL A 58 -2.75 18.92 -30.59
N ARG A 59 -1.71 19.38 -29.89
CA ARG A 59 -1.39 18.87 -28.55
C ARG A 59 -2.49 19.33 -27.62
N ILE A 60 -3.42 18.43 -27.33
CA ILE A 60 -4.38 18.61 -26.25
C ILE A 60 -3.59 18.48 -24.95
N SER A 61 -3.48 19.58 -24.20
CA SER A 61 -2.91 19.52 -22.86
C SER A 61 -3.77 18.56 -22.02
N PRO A 62 -3.16 17.63 -21.27
CA PRO A 62 -3.93 16.75 -20.40
C PRO A 62 -4.74 17.55 -19.38
N PRO A 63 -5.84 17.01 -18.84
CA PRO A 63 -6.73 17.72 -17.92
C PRO A 63 -6.10 17.97 -16.52
N TYR A 64 -4.81 17.68 -16.36
CA TYR A 64 -4.05 17.83 -15.12
C TYR A 64 -2.81 18.68 -15.35
N SER A 65 -2.33 19.35 -14.30
CA SER A 65 -1.08 20.09 -14.38
C SER A 65 0.12 19.13 -14.37
N VAL A 66 1.26 19.54 -14.95
CA VAL A 66 2.52 18.77 -14.88
C VAL A 66 2.92 18.51 -13.43
N ALA A 67 2.61 19.43 -12.51
CA ALA A 67 2.88 19.26 -11.09
C ALA A 67 2.03 18.14 -10.47
N ASP A 68 0.77 18.01 -10.89
CA ASP A 68 -0.10 16.93 -10.43
C ASP A 68 0.32 15.58 -11.02
N ALA A 69 0.74 15.55 -12.28
CA ALA A 69 1.32 14.37 -12.92
C ALA A 69 2.63 13.91 -12.26
N LEU A 70 3.46 14.86 -11.80
CA LEU A 70 4.70 14.51 -11.11
C LEU A 70 4.41 14.00 -9.69
N LYS A 71 3.40 14.57 -9.02
CA LYS A 71 2.93 14.12 -7.70
C LYS A 71 2.34 12.71 -7.77
N SER A 72 1.50 12.41 -8.75
CA SER A 72 0.95 11.06 -8.94
C SER A 72 2.07 10.04 -9.14
N LEU A 73 3.10 10.41 -9.91
CA LEU A 73 4.24 9.55 -10.21
C LEU A 73 5.05 9.15 -8.95
N ILE A 74 5.04 9.98 -7.90
CA ILE A 74 5.74 9.69 -6.64
C ILE A 74 4.81 9.39 -5.46
N SER A 75 3.50 9.55 -5.64
CA SER A 75 2.51 9.32 -4.58
C SER A 75 2.50 7.83 -4.20
N PRO A 76 2.72 7.47 -2.92
CA PRO A 76 2.53 6.09 -2.46
C PRO A 76 1.05 5.73 -2.28
N HIS A 77 0.17 6.71 -2.44
CA HIS A 77 -1.26 6.60 -2.22
C HIS A 77 -2.04 6.33 -3.53
N GLU A 78 -1.35 6.43 -4.67
CA GLU A 78 -1.84 6.08 -6.01
C GLU A 78 -1.07 4.84 -6.46
N GLN A 79 -1.70 3.70 -6.26
CA GLN A 79 -1.16 2.35 -6.34
C GLN A 79 -1.84 1.52 -7.43
N ILE A 80 -2.89 2.05 -8.07
CA ILE A 80 -3.60 1.44 -9.19
C ILE A 80 -3.59 2.46 -10.35
N ASN A 81 -3.28 2.02 -11.57
CA ASN A 81 -3.36 2.88 -12.76
C ASN A 81 -4.79 2.97 -13.32
N ASP A 82 -4.97 3.79 -14.36
CA ASP A 82 -6.27 4.02 -15.01
C ASP A 82 -6.83 2.73 -15.66
N GLU A 83 -5.96 1.77 -15.98
CA GLU A 83 -6.33 0.44 -16.49
C GLU A 83 -6.73 -0.56 -15.39
N GLY A 84 -6.59 -0.20 -14.11
CA GLY A 84 -6.89 -1.06 -12.97
C GLY A 84 -5.76 -2.02 -12.57
N GLU A 85 -4.56 -1.85 -13.12
CA GLU A 85 -3.37 -2.63 -12.80
C GLU A 85 -2.66 -2.07 -11.56
N ILE A 86 -2.13 -2.97 -10.74
CA ILE A 86 -1.41 -2.59 -9.52
C ILE A 86 0.00 -2.11 -9.88
N LEU A 87 0.33 -0.90 -9.45
CA LEU A 87 1.66 -0.30 -9.53
C LEU A 87 2.55 -0.82 -8.38
N TRP A 88 3.09 -2.03 -8.55
CA TRP A 88 3.80 -2.77 -7.49
C TRP A 88 5.04 -2.06 -6.93
N ASP A 89 5.69 -1.23 -7.72
CA ASP A 89 6.84 -0.41 -7.34
C ASP A 89 6.48 0.63 -6.26
N LYS A 90 5.23 1.12 -6.25
CA LYS A 90 4.72 2.03 -5.21
C LYS A 90 4.72 1.42 -3.82
N CYS A 91 4.50 0.10 -3.72
CA CYS A 91 4.54 -0.62 -2.45
C CYS A 91 5.91 -0.47 -1.77
N LEU A 92 6.98 -0.38 -2.55
CA LEU A 92 8.35 -0.26 -2.04
C LEU A 92 8.66 1.12 -1.43
N ILE A 93 7.79 2.11 -1.57
CA ILE A 93 7.96 3.39 -0.88
C ILE A 93 7.87 3.19 0.65
N CYS A 94 6.88 2.41 1.09
CA CYS A 94 6.62 2.14 2.51
C CYS A 94 7.15 0.78 2.98
N HIS A 95 7.21 -0.21 2.08
CA HIS A 95 7.61 -1.59 2.42
C HIS A 95 9.04 -1.91 1.99
N LYS A 96 9.72 -2.80 2.72
CA LYS A 96 11.07 -3.27 2.35
C LYS A 96 11.04 -4.19 1.12
N ASN A 97 9.97 -4.96 0.98
CA ASN A 97 9.68 -5.87 -0.13
C ASN A 97 8.23 -5.66 -0.59
N VAL A 98 7.90 -6.08 -1.82
CA VAL A 98 6.51 -6.08 -2.28
C VAL A 98 5.73 -7.14 -1.48
N PRO A 99 4.66 -6.77 -0.76
CA PRO A 99 3.83 -7.72 -0.02
C PRO A 99 3.04 -8.63 -0.96
N ASP A 100 2.87 -9.91 -0.61
CA ASP A 100 1.85 -10.75 -1.23
C ASP A 100 0.47 -10.42 -0.63
N ILE A 101 -0.33 -9.61 -1.32
CA ILE A 101 -1.67 -9.18 -0.88
C ILE A 101 -2.65 -10.35 -0.65
N LYS A 102 -2.38 -11.54 -1.20
CA LYS A 102 -3.20 -12.74 -0.98
C LYS A 102 -2.77 -13.51 0.26
N ALA A 103 -1.48 -13.49 0.63
CA ALA A 103 -0.94 -14.22 1.77
C ALA A 103 -0.79 -13.34 3.03
N GLU A 104 -0.30 -12.11 2.89
CA GLU A 104 -0.01 -11.18 3.99
C GLU A 104 -1.27 -10.37 4.32
N LYS A 105 -1.91 -10.66 5.46
CA LYS A 105 -3.24 -10.11 5.82
C LYS A 105 -3.20 -9.09 6.95
N SER A 106 -2.06 -8.96 7.61
CA SER A 106 -1.87 -8.13 8.79
C SER A 106 -0.60 -7.29 8.69
N ILE A 107 -0.58 -6.19 9.42
CA ILE A 107 0.64 -5.37 9.60
C ILE A 107 1.82 -6.16 10.22
N LYS A 108 1.54 -7.33 10.82
CA LYS A 108 2.55 -8.25 11.35
C LYS A 108 3.22 -9.09 10.26
N ASP A 109 2.57 -9.24 9.12
CA ASP A 109 3.02 -10.14 8.04
C ASP A 109 3.91 -9.40 7.03
N VAL A 110 3.90 -8.06 7.07
CA VAL A 110 4.61 -7.18 6.15
C VAL A 110 5.85 -6.58 6.82
N THR A 111 6.85 -6.22 6.01
CA THR A 111 8.04 -5.49 6.50
C THR A 111 8.05 -4.04 6.01
N LEU A 112 8.11 -3.09 6.93
CA LEU A 112 8.03 -1.65 6.66
C LEU A 112 9.41 -0.95 6.75
N ARG A 113 9.59 0.17 6.01
CA ARG A 113 10.82 0.98 5.92
C ARG A 113 10.91 2.08 6.99
N TYR A 114 10.99 1.68 8.26
CA TYR A 114 11.17 2.62 9.39
C TYR A 114 12.36 2.27 10.27
N ASP A 115 12.90 3.30 10.95
CA ASP A 115 14.02 3.20 11.87
C ASP A 115 13.53 3.56 13.28
N GLY A 116 13.04 2.57 14.02
CA GLY A 116 12.55 2.75 15.39
C GLY A 116 11.06 3.11 15.47
N ASN A 117 10.64 4.29 15.02
CA ASN A 117 9.25 4.72 15.08
C ASN A 117 8.53 4.47 13.75
N MET A 118 7.46 3.66 13.77
CA MET A 118 6.75 3.28 12.56
C MET A 118 6.02 4.46 11.89
N ASN A 119 5.71 5.51 12.64
CA ASN A 119 5.09 6.72 12.10
C ASN A 119 6.07 7.57 11.26
N ASP A 120 7.38 7.31 11.35
CA ASP A 120 8.41 8.03 10.58
C ASP A 120 8.25 7.85 9.06
N ILE A 121 7.63 6.75 8.63
CA ILE A 121 7.31 6.53 7.21
C ILE A 121 6.36 7.62 6.71
N CYS A 122 5.39 8.01 7.54
CA CYS A 122 4.38 8.99 7.18
C CYS A 122 4.97 10.42 7.11
N TYR A 123 5.87 10.76 8.04
CA TYR A 123 6.50 12.08 8.11
C TYR A 123 7.46 12.38 6.95
N LYS A 124 7.93 11.36 6.22
CA LYS A 124 8.89 11.54 5.11
C LYS A 124 8.33 12.27 3.91
N CYS A 125 7.01 12.23 3.69
CA CYS A 125 6.39 12.78 2.48
C CYS A 125 5.60 14.05 2.72
N HIS A 126 4.93 14.19 3.88
CA HIS A 126 4.17 15.39 4.20
C HIS A 126 4.19 15.66 5.70
N PRO A 127 4.07 16.93 6.12
CA PRO A 127 3.80 17.22 7.52
C PRO A 127 2.46 16.61 7.89
N ILE A 128 2.37 16.05 9.09
CA ILE A 128 1.09 15.60 9.63
C ILE A 128 0.49 16.78 10.40
N GLY A 129 -0.76 17.09 10.09
CA GLY A 129 -1.52 18.09 10.81
C GLY A 129 -1.78 17.66 12.26
N LYS A 130 -2.48 18.51 13.00
CA LYS A 130 -2.88 18.18 14.37
C LYS A 130 -3.88 17.01 14.36
N HIS A 131 -3.66 16.00 15.21
CA HIS A 131 -4.50 14.79 15.27
C HIS A 131 -5.80 15.04 16.06
N PRO A 132 -6.90 14.32 15.78
CA PRO A 132 -8.16 14.45 16.55
C PRO A 132 -7.93 14.35 18.06
N GLY A 133 -8.65 15.17 18.83
CA GLY A 133 -8.42 15.35 20.27
C GLY A 133 -7.43 16.46 20.60
N SER A 134 -6.64 16.95 19.63
CA SER A 134 -5.74 18.08 19.85
C SER A 134 -6.30 19.46 19.56
N GLU A 135 -7.44 19.52 18.89
CA GLU A 135 -8.10 20.77 18.50
C GLU A 135 -9.57 20.82 18.92
N ASP A 136 -10.03 19.93 19.80
CA ASP A 136 -11.40 20.05 20.30
C ASP A 136 -11.59 21.44 20.90
N ILE A 137 -12.72 22.07 20.61
CA ILE A 137 -13.10 23.38 21.15
C ILE A 137 -12.98 23.35 22.67
N THR A 138 -13.26 22.20 23.28
CA THR A 138 -13.08 21.94 24.70
C THR A 138 -11.62 22.07 25.15
N SER A 139 -10.64 21.51 24.42
CA SER A 139 -9.21 21.65 24.73
C SER A 139 -8.71 23.08 24.51
N GLN A 140 -9.23 23.77 23.49
CA GLN A 140 -8.91 25.18 23.23
C GLN A 140 -9.51 26.12 24.28
N ILE A 141 -10.76 25.87 24.71
CA ILE A 141 -11.47 26.65 25.74
C ILE A 141 -10.92 26.38 27.13
N LEU A 142 -10.61 25.11 27.46
CA LEU A 142 -10.08 24.72 28.77
C LEU A 142 -8.56 24.87 28.87
N GLN A 143 -7.88 25.28 27.79
CA GLN A 143 -6.40 25.31 27.68
C GLN A 143 -5.75 23.99 28.10
N SER A 144 -6.47 22.87 27.95
CA SER A 144 -5.94 21.56 28.28
C SER A 144 -5.16 21.01 27.10
N GLU A 145 -4.00 20.43 27.38
CA GLU A 145 -3.22 19.76 26.35
C GLU A 145 -4.06 18.62 25.75
N ALA A 146 -4.31 18.78 24.46
CA ALA A 146 -4.54 17.73 23.49
C ALA A 146 -3.99 16.36 23.93
N PRO A 147 -4.82 15.31 24.10
CA PRO A 147 -4.29 13.98 24.34
C PRO A 147 -3.48 13.50 23.13
N GLU A 148 -2.23 13.11 23.38
CA GLU A 148 -1.39 12.45 22.38
C GLU A 148 -1.97 11.05 22.10
N HIS A 149 -2.36 10.80 20.85
CA HIS A 149 -3.01 9.54 20.46
C HIS A 149 -2.04 8.48 19.97
N LEU A 150 -0.77 8.80 19.66
CA LEU A 150 0.27 7.87 19.23
C LEU A 150 0.94 7.12 20.41
N VAL A 151 0.11 6.68 21.36
CA VAL A 151 0.50 6.03 22.62
C VAL A 151 -0.04 4.60 22.70
N VAL A 152 0.35 3.87 23.75
CA VAL A 152 -0.26 2.57 24.06
C VAL A 152 -1.66 2.82 24.63
N PRO A 153 -2.73 2.38 23.96
CA PRO A 153 -4.09 2.61 24.43
C PRO A 153 -4.36 1.85 25.73
N SER A 154 -5.24 2.38 26.57
CA SER A 154 -5.65 1.71 27.79
C SER A 154 -6.37 0.37 27.50
N LYS A 155 -6.39 -0.54 28.48
CA LYS A 155 -7.10 -1.83 28.34
C LYS A 155 -8.58 -1.65 27.99
N LEU A 156 -9.22 -0.59 28.48
CA LEU A 156 -10.62 -0.27 28.19
C LEU A 156 -10.81 0.15 26.73
N VAL A 157 -9.91 0.98 26.20
CA VAL A 157 -9.90 1.38 24.78
C VAL A 157 -9.68 0.17 23.88
N VAL A 158 -8.67 -0.66 24.17
CA VAL A 158 -8.41 -1.89 23.41
C VAL A 158 -9.63 -2.83 23.43
N LYS A 159 -10.32 -2.96 24.56
CA LYS A 159 -11.55 -3.76 24.67
C LYS A 159 -12.66 -3.17 23.78
N SER A 160 -12.81 -1.85 23.76
CA SER A 160 -13.81 -1.15 22.94
C SER A 160 -13.51 -1.32 21.45
N MET A 161 -12.26 -1.13 21.03
CA MET A 161 -11.81 -1.40 19.66
C MET A 161 -12.15 -2.83 19.23
N ARG A 162 -11.81 -3.83 20.06
CA ARG A 162 -12.10 -5.24 19.76
C ARG A 162 -13.60 -5.54 19.70
N PHE A 163 -14.40 -4.88 20.53
CA PHE A 163 -15.84 -5.04 20.51
C PHE A 163 -16.42 -4.49 19.20
N LEU A 164 -16.10 -3.25 18.85
CA LEU A 164 -16.64 -2.60 17.66
C LEU A 164 -16.15 -3.25 16.36
N MET A 165 -14.90 -3.71 16.32
CA MET A 165 -14.39 -4.49 15.19
C MET A 165 -15.13 -5.82 14.98
N LYS A 166 -16.03 -6.28 15.87
CA LYS A 166 -16.90 -7.42 15.58
C LYS A 166 -18.10 -7.02 14.74
N ASP A 167 -18.64 -5.83 15.01
CA ASP A 167 -19.91 -5.36 14.44
C ASP A 167 -19.71 -4.53 13.16
N VAL A 168 -18.53 -3.92 13.01
CA VAL A 168 -18.21 -3.08 11.85
C VAL A 168 -17.05 -3.64 11.03
N GLN A 169 -16.98 -3.31 9.74
CA GLN A 169 -15.98 -3.82 8.80
C GLN A 169 -14.60 -3.17 8.93
N VAL A 170 -14.32 -2.47 10.02
CA VAL A 170 -13.05 -1.77 10.23
C VAL A 170 -11.97 -2.71 10.76
N ILE A 171 -10.72 -2.39 10.44
CA ILE A 171 -9.54 -2.85 11.19
C ILE A 171 -8.84 -1.64 11.80
N LEU A 172 -8.40 -1.75 13.04
CA LEU A 172 -7.60 -0.72 13.71
C LEU A 172 -6.26 -1.34 14.10
N PRO A 173 -5.29 -1.42 13.17
CA PRO A 173 -4.01 -2.05 13.44
C PRO A 173 -3.27 -1.27 14.53
N LEU A 174 -2.67 -1.98 15.48
CA LEU A 174 -1.72 -1.43 16.43
C LEU A 174 -0.31 -1.85 16.02
N GLU A 175 0.70 -1.10 16.46
CA GLU A 175 2.09 -1.47 16.21
C GLU A 175 2.39 -2.84 16.86
N PRO A 176 2.91 -3.82 16.09
CA PRO A 176 3.04 -5.20 16.55
C PRO A 176 3.84 -5.42 17.83
N LYS A 177 4.91 -4.64 18.06
CA LYS A 177 5.88 -4.87 19.15
C LYS A 177 5.46 -4.21 20.46
N THR A 178 4.89 -3.02 20.38
CA THR A 178 4.58 -2.12 21.50
C THR A 178 3.09 -2.01 21.77
N GLY A 179 2.24 -2.33 20.80
CA GLY A 179 0.80 -2.15 20.89
C GLY A 179 0.37 -0.68 20.80
N LYS A 180 1.24 0.24 20.39
CA LYS A 180 0.91 1.66 20.22
C LYS A 180 -0.07 1.87 19.07
N VAL A 181 -0.92 2.87 19.23
CA VAL A 181 -1.65 3.48 18.11
C VAL A 181 -0.64 4.20 17.21
N ILE A 182 -0.89 4.11 15.90
CA ILE A 182 -0.02 4.56 14.82
C ILE A 182 -0.88 5.29 13.79
N CYS A 183 -0.24 6.02 12.88
CA CYS A 183 -0.95 6.74 11.82
C CYS A 183 -1.90 5.80 11.05
N SER A 184 -1.44 4.58 10.74
CA SER A 184 -2.25 3.60 9.99
C SER A 184 -3.35 2.91 10.82
N THR A 185 -3.43 3.16 12.14
CA THR A 185 -4.56 2.75 12.97
C THR A 185 -5.81 3.49 12.52
N CYS A 186 -5.70 4.80 12.29
CA CYS A 186 -6.82 5.65 11.91
C CYS A 186 -6.89 5.88 10.40
N HIS A 187 -5.74 5.95 9.72
CA HIS A 187 -5.64 6.21 8.29
C HIS A 187 -5.38 4.92 7.51
N ASN A 188 -6.00 4.77 6.35
CA ASN A 188 -5.72 3.70 5.40
C ASN A 188 -4.77 4.23 4.34
N PRO A 189 -3.46 3.88 4.36
CA PRO A 189 -2.54 4.39 3.35
C PRO A 189 -2.84 3.84 1.96
N HIS A 190 -3.62 2.75 1.86
CA HIS A 190 -3.86 2.06 0.61
C HIS A 190 -4.97 2.68 -0.21
N GLU A 191 -4.81 2.66 -1.53
CA GLU A 191 -5.86 3.00 -2.50
C GLU A 191 -7.01 1.98 -2.47
N ARG A 192 -8.22 2.45 -2.76
CA ARG A 192 -9.43 1.63 -2.80
C ARG A 192 -9.32 0.61 -3.92
N GLY A 193 -9.61 -0.64 -3.59
CA GLY A 193 -9.53 -1.75 -4.53
C GLY A 193 -8.19 -2.50 -4.50
N LEU A 194 -7.14 -1.94 -3.88
CA LEU A 194 -5.85 -2.63 -3.77
C LEU A 194 -5.95 -3.84 -2.84
N LEU A 195 -6.59 -3.64 -1.68
CA LEU A 195 -6.85 -4.70 -0.71
C LEU A 195 -8.32 -5.11 -0.75
N SER A 196 -8.60 -6.31 -0.26
CA SER A 196 -9.96 -6.84 -0.19
C SER A 196 -10.52 -6.85 1.23
N GLY A 197 -11.85 -6.90 1.33
CA GLY A 197 -12.57 -7.00 2.60
C GLY A 197 -12.30 -5.80 3.54
N ARG A 198 -12.13 -6.09 4.83
CA ARG A 198 -11.97 -5.08 5.88
C ARG A 198 -10.74 -4.19 5.72
N ALA A 199 -9.69 -4.69 5.07
CA ALA A 199 -8.47 -3.91 4.86
C ALA A 199 -8.66 -2.77 3.84
N ASN A 200 -9.65 -2.89 2.96
CA ASN A 200 -10.05 -1.85 1.99
C ASN A 200 -10.87 -0.71 2.63
N TRP A 201 -11.40 -0.94 3.83
CA TRP A 201 -12.35 -0.02 4.46
C TRP A 201 -11.67 1.33 4.77
N GLY A 202 -12.31 2.44 4.39
CA GLY A 202 -11.75 3.78 4.53
C GLY A 202 -10.75 4.21 3.46
N ALA A 203 -10.39 3.34 2.52
CA ALA A 203 -9.49 3.69 1.42
C ALA A 203 -10.09 4.81 0.55
N ASP A 204 -9.28 5.80 0.17
CA ASP A 204 -9.68 7.01 -0.60
C ASP A 204 -10.77 7.89 -0.01
N THR A 205 -11.15 7.67 1.25
CA THR A 205 -12.07 8.59 1.93
C THR A 205 -11.36 9.91 2.23
N ARG A 206 -12.11 10.91 2.73
CA ARG A 206 -11.50 12.15 3.21
C ARG A 206 -10.46 11.83 4.29
N GLN A 207 -9.22 12.26 4.07
CA GLN A 207 -8.05 11.92 4.90
C GLN A 207 -7.77 10.41 5.01
N ARG A 208 -8.39 9.59 4.15
CA ARG A 208 -8.31 8.12 4.17
C ARG A 208 -8.63 7.52 5.53
N LEU A 209 -9.61 8.06 6.25
CA LEU A 209 -9.98 7.53 7.56
C LEU A 209 -10.63 6.15 7.41
N ARG A 210 -10.19 5.20 8.24
CA ARG A 210 -10.75 3.85 8.37
C ARG A 210 -12.21 3.84 8.88
N SER A 211 -12.82 4.99 9.11
CA SER A 211 -14.21 5.09 9.52
C SER A 211 -15.20 5.16 8.36
N GLU A 212 -14.75 5.22 7.11
CA GLU A 212 -15.63 5.42 5.94
C GLU A 212 -16.51 6.67 6.06
N GLY A 213 -15.92 7.77 6.57
CA GLY A 213 -16.64 9.03 6.79
C GLY A 213 -17.43 9.12 8.10
N LEU A 214 -17.50 8.04 8.89
CA LEU A 214 -18.03 8.08 10.25
C LEU A 214 -17.04 8.74 11.23
N ASP A 215 -17.51 9.04 12.44
CA ASP A 215 -16.64 9.54 13.51
C ASP A 215 -15.65 8.46 13.96
N ILE A 216 -14.37 8.62 13.58
CA ILE A 216 -13.28 7.68 13.90
C ILE A 216 -13.06 7.56 15.42
N CYS A 217 -13.40 8.60 16.20
CA CYS A 217 -13.19 8.60 17.64
C CYS A 217 -14.08 7.57 18.34
N GLN A 218 -15.28 7.30 17.81
CA GLN A 218 -16.22 6.34 18.41
C GLN A 218 -15.70 4.90 18.40
N PHE A 219 -14.73 4.56 17.52
CA PHE A 219 -14.17 3.22 17.48
C PHE A 219 -13.25 2.89 18.67
N CYS A 220 -12.81 3.91 19.40
CA CYS A 220 -11.94 3.80 20.57
C CYS A 220 -12.62 4.34 21.84
N HIS A 221 -13.37 5.43 21.70
CA HIS A 221 -14.03 6.17 22.77
C HIS A 221 -15.53 5.94 22.69
N LYS A 222 -15.99 4.85 23.31
CA LYS A 222 -17.42 4.64 23.50
C LYS A 222 -17.94 5.70 24.48
N LYS A 223 -18.87 6.53 24.02
CA LYS A 223 -19.69 7.37 24.91
C LYS A 223 -20.71 6.51 25.66
#